data_AF-A0A183G321-F1
#
_entry.id   AF-A0A183G321-F1
#
_cell.length_a   1.000
_cell.length_b   1.000
_cell.length_c   1.000
_cell.angle_alpha   90.00
_cell.angle_beta   90.00
_cell.angle_gamma   90.00
#
_symmetry.space_group_name_H-M   'P 1'
#
loop_
_entity.id
_entity.type
_entity.pdbx_description
1 polymer ?
#
loop_
_entity_poly.entity_id
_entity_poly.type
_entity_poly.pdbx_seq_one_letter_code
_entity_poly.pdbx_strand_id
1 'polypeptide(L)'
;MVNPPMPEQLKVNNLVSYLDGEARDLVEEMPDADKNDYTKVVSILRTHYEAPQFRNLARQQLSHCKQGANETVRDFAERMKKLVRKVTQGQSKAEGTSVG
;
A
#
# COMPACT_ATOMS: atom_id res chain seq x y z
N MET A 1 32.39 -5.24 11.92
CA MET A 1 32.39 -4.65 10.57
C MET A 1 31.05 -3.97 10.38
N VAL A 2 31.03 -2.64 10.31
CA VAL A 2 29.80 -1.89 10.01
C VAL A 2 29.64 -1.94 8.50
N ASN A 3 28.52 -2.47 8.01
CA ASN A 3 28.29 -2.56 6.57
C ASN A 3 28.18 -1.11 6.03
N PRO A 4 28.95 -0.71 5.00
CA PRO A 4 28.84 0.65 4.48
C PRO A 4 27.40 0.93 4.01
N PRO A 5 26.92 2.17 4.18
CA PRO A 5 25.58 2.54 3.71
C PRO A 5 25.49 2.28 2.21
N MET A 6 24.46 1.52 1.81
CA MET A 6 24.22 1.22 0.40
C MET A 6 24.05 2.53 -0.39
N PRO A 7 24.72 2.68 -1.55
CA PRO A 7 24.52 3.82 -2.43
C PRO A 7 23.04 4.01 -2.77
N GLU A 8 22.57 5.25 -2.80
CA GLU A 8 21.15 5.55 -2.99
C GLU A 8 20.60 4.97 -4.29
N GLN A 9 21.38 5.05 -5.37
CA GLN A 9 21.04 4.46 -6.66
C GLN A 9 20.91 2.94 -6.61
N LEU A 10 21.72 2.26 -5.79
CA LEU A 10 21.58 0.82 -5.56
C LEU A 10 20.28 0.50 -4.79
N LYS A 11 19.84 1.37 -3.88
CA LYS A 11 18.55 1.19 -3.18
C LYS A 11 17.37 1.33 -4.13
N VAL A 12 17.40 2.34 -5.01
CA VAL A 12 16.41 2.53 -6.06
C VAL A 12 16.37 1.31 -6.97
N ASN A 13 17.51 0.90 -7.53
CA ASN A 13 17.56 -0.21 -8.47
C ASN A 13 17.03 -1.51 -7.86
N ASN A 14 17.37 -1.79 -6.59
CA ASN A 14 16.81 -2.92 -5.87
C ASN A 14 15.29 -2.78 -5.69
N LEU A 15 14.79 -1.61 -5.26
CA LEU A 15 13.35 -1.38 -5.10
C LEU A 15 12.60 -1.60 -6.42
N VAL A 16 13.05 -0.95 -7.49
CA VAL A 16 12.42 -1.03 -8.83
C VAL A 16 12.43 -2.46 -9.37
N SER A 17 13.43 -3.27 -9.04
CA SER A 17 13.47 -4.69 -9.43
C SER A 17 12.34 -5.54 -8.82
N TYR A 18 11.72 -5.09 -7.73
CA TYR A 18 10.56 -5.73 -7.10
C TYR A 18 9.22 -5.12 -7.54
N LEU A 19 9.23 -4.03 -8.32
CA LEU A 19 8.02 -3.40 -8.81
C LEU A 19 7.63 -4.00 -10.17
N ASP A 20 6.32 -4.15 -10.36
CA ASP A 20 5.72 -4.63 -11.60
C ASP A 20 4.39 -3.91 -11.85
N GLY A 21 3.94 -3.95 -13.11
CA GLY A 21 2.75 -3.26 -13.60
C GLY A 21 2.70 -1.78 -13.22
N GLU A 22 1.53 -1.32 -12.78
CA GLU A 22 1.27 0.09 -12.46
C GLU A 22 2.30 0.72 -11.51
N ALA A 23 2.82 -0.04 -10.53
CA ALA A 23 3.82 0.48 -9.60
C ALA A 23 5.15 0.79 -10.30
N ARG A 24 5.51 0.02 -11.32
CA ARG A 24 6.71 0.24 -12.13
C ARG A 24 6.48 1.39 -13.12
N ASP A 25 5.32 1.41 -13.77
CA ASP A 25 4.94 2.46 -14.72
C ASP A 25 5.01 3.85 -14.06
N LEU A 26 4.49 3.98 -12.83
CA LEU A 26 4.56 5.22 -12.05
C LEU A 26 5.98 5.73 -11.81
N VAL A 27 6.96 4.83 -11.63
CA VAL A 27 8.36 5.21 -11.45
C VAL A 27 9.00 5.56 -12.79
N GLU A 28 8.66 4.84 -13.86
CA GLU A 28 9.17 5.10 -15.21
C GLU A 28 8.67 6.44 -15.78
N GLU A 29 7.50 6.91 -15.36
CA GLU A 29 6.94 8.23 -15.73
C GLU A 29 7.56 9.42 -14.96
N MET A 30 8.35 9.17 -13.91
CA MET A 30 9.03 10.25 -13.18
C MET A 30 10.10 10.96 -14.03
N PRO A 31 10.53 12.18 -13.69
CA PRO A 31 11.75 12.76 -14.25
C PRO A 31 12.98 11.91 -13.92
N ASP A 32 13.95 11.81 -14.84
CA ASP A 32 15.15 10.98 -14.63
C ASP A 32 15.98 11.40 -13.41
N ALA A 33 15.96 12.69 -13.07
CA ALA A 33 16.57 13.21 -11.84
C ALA A 33 15.90 12.67 -10.57
N ASP A 34 14.59 12.38 -10.63
CA ASP A 34 13.80 11.90 -9.49
C ASP A 34 13.81 10.38 -9.40
N LYS A 35 13.97 9.67 -10.52
CA LYS A 35 14.10 8.19 -10.53
C LYS A 35 15.27 7.70 -9.70
N ASN A 36 16.35 8.48 -9.61
CA ASN A 36 17.56 8.11 -8.86
C ASN A 36 17.50 8.48 -7.36
N ASP A 37 16.43 9.16 -6.92
CA ASP A 37 16.21 9.56 -5.53
C ASP A 37 15.25 8.57 -4.86
N TYR A 38 15.77 7.81 -3.90
CA TYR A 38 14.99 6.77 -3.23
C TYR A 38 13.78 7.35 -2.48
N THR A 39 13.94 8.54 -1.90
CA THR A 39 12.88 9.18 -1.12
C THR A 39 11.73 9.62 -2.03
N LYS A 40 12.04 10.16 -3.21
CA LYS A 40 11.04 10.57 -4.19
C LYS A 40 10.29 9.37 -4.77
N VAL A 41 10.99 8.30 -5.13
CA VAL A 41 10.38 7.04 -5.60
C VAL A 41 9.44 6.47 -4.54
N VAL A 42 9.86 6.41 -3.27
CA VAL A 42 8.98 5.95 -2.19
C VAL A 42 7.80 6.90 -2.00
N SER A 43 8.03 8.21 -2.10
CA SER A 43 6.98 9.22 -1.91
C SER A 43 5.88 9.13 -2.97
N ILE A 44 6.22 8.93 -4.26
CA ILE A 44 5.20 8.81 -5.31
C ILE A 44 4.37 7.52 -5.14
N LEU A 45 5.04 6.40 -4.83
CA LEU A 45 4.37 5.13 -4.58
C LEU A 45 3.41 5.23 -3.39
N ARG A 46 3.85 5.84 -2.29
CA ARG A 46 2.99 6.08 -1.13
C ARG A 46 1.85 7.03 -1.46
N THR A 47 2.12 8.13 -2.13
CA THR A 47 1.09 9.11 -2.50
C THR A 47 0.01 8.46 -3.36
N HIS A 48 0.39 7.62 -4.32
CA HIS A 48 -0.56 6.91 -5.16
C HIS A 48 -1.37 5.89 -4.35
N TYR A 49 -0.71 4.93 -3.69
CA TYR A 49 -1.40 3.80 -3.06
C TYR A 49 -2.04 4.12 -1.70
N GLU A 50 -1.61 5.19 -1.03
CA GLU A 50 -2.26 5.72 0.19
C GLU A 50 -3.33 6.77 -0.13
N ALA A 51 -3.58 7.07 -1.41
CA ALA A 51 -4.53 8.10 -1.80
C ALA A 51 -5.96 7.81 -1.29
N PRO A 52 -6.71 8.83 -0.88
CA PRO A 52 -8.04 8.65 -0.28
C PRO A 52 -9.03 7.87 -1.15
N GLN A 53 -8.91 7.93 -2.48
CA GLN A 53 -9.78 7.17 -3.38
C GLN A 53 -9.69 5.66 -3.15
N PHE A 54 -8.51 5.12 -2.85
CA PHE A 54 -8.35 3.68 -2.58
C PHE A 54 -9.01 3.28 -1.26
N ARG A 55 -9.00 4.18 -0.25
CA ARG A 55 -9.73 3.97 1.00
C ARG A 55 -11.24 3.99 0.78
N ASN A 56 -11.75 4.92 -0.03
CA ASN A 56 -13.17 5.01 -0.35
C ASN A 56 -13.65 3.80 -1.16
N LEU A 57 -12.85 3.34 -2.13
CA LEU A 57 -13.12 2.11 -2.87
C LEU A 57 -13.13 0.90 -1.93
N ALA A 58 -12.16 0.79 -1.02
CA ALA A 58 -12.15 -0.29 -0.04
C ALA A 58 -13.37 -0.25 0.90
N ARG A 59 -13.85 0.94 1.30
CA ARG A 59 -15.09 1.10 2.09
C ARG A 59 -16.31 0.63 1.31
N GLN A 60 -16.39 0.99 0.03
CA GLN A 60 -17.48 0.55 -0.85
C GLN A 60 -17.43 -0.97 -1.04
N GLN A 61 -16.25 -1.57 -1.25
CA GLN A 61 -16.11 -3.02 -1.33
C GLN A 61 -16.52 -3.70 -0.02
N LEU A 62 -16.15 -3.12 1.13
CA LEU A 62 -16.53 -3.63 2.44
C LEU A 62 -18.04 -3.57 2.66
N SER A 63 -18.72 -2.49 2.28
CA SER A 63 -20.18 -2.36 2.44
C SER A 63 -20.97 -3.37 1.62
N HIS A 64 -20.41 -3.84 0.50
CA HIS A 64 -21.02 -4.87 -0.35
C HIS A 64 -20.46 -6.28 -0.08
N CYS A 65 -19.52 -6.43 0.86
CA CYS A 65 -18.84 -7.69 1.10
C CYS A 65 -19.81 -8.69 1.77
N LYS A 66 -20.20 -9.72 1.02
CA LYS A 66 -21.00 -10.85 1.49
C LYS A 66 -20.24 -12.15 1.21
N GLN A 67 -20.53 -13.18 2.00
CA GLN A 67 -20.00 -14.51 1.75
C GLN A 67 -20.65 -15.07 0.47
N GLY A 68 -19.83 -15.58 -0.44
CA GLY A 68 -20.32 -16.25 -1.64
C GLY A 68 -20.90 -17.64 -1.35
N ALA A 69 -21.81 -18.13 -2.20
CA ALA A 69 -22.46 -19.43 -1.99
C ALA A 69 -21.50 -20.63 -1.92
N ASN A 70 -20.35 -20.54 -2.61
CA ASN A 70 -19.32 -21.59 -2.67
C ASN A 70 -18.03 -21.20 -1.92
N GLU A 71 -18.11 -20.19 -1.05
CA GLU A 71 -16.95 -19.67 -0.34
C GLU A 71 -16.93 -20.20 1.10
N THR A 72 -15.76 -20.63 1.57
CA THR A 72 -15.61 -21.02 2.98
C THR A 72 -15.68 -19.79 3.89
N VAL A 73 -16.13 -20.00 5.13
CA VAL A 73 -16.16 -18.92 6.15
C VAL A 73 -14.75 -18.33 6.37
N ARG A 74 -13.71 -19.17 6.28
CA ARG A 74 -12.32 -18.75 6.44
C ARG A 74 -11.89 -17.80 5.33
N ASP A 75 -12.18 -18.14 4.08
CA ASP A 75 -11.80 -17.30 2.93
C ASP A 75 -12.55 -15.97 2.96
N PHE A 76 -13.84 -16.01 3.34
CA PHE A 76 -14.64 -14.80 3.55
C PHE A 76 -14.04 -13.90 4.63
N ALA A 77 -13.69 -14.46 5.78
CA ALA A 77 -13.08 -13.71 6.89
C ALA A 77 -11.74 -13.08 6.48
N GLU A 78 -10.90 -13.80 5.73
CA GLU A 78 -9.63 -13.26 5.23
C GLU A 78 -9.84 -12.13 4.21
N ARG A 79 -10.86 -12.21 3.33
CA ARG A 79 -11.22 -11.08 2.45
C ARG A 79 -11.70 -9.87 3.25
N MET A 80 -12.60 -10.06 4.21
CA MET A 80 -13.06 -8.99 5.08
C MET A 80 -11.91 -8.32 5.83
N LYS A 81 -11.00 -9.11 6.42
CA LYS A 81 -9.81 -8.61 7.13
C LYS A 81 -8.90 -7.78 6.22
N LYS A 82 -8.70 -8.20 4.97
CA LYS A 82 -7.93 -7.42 3.98
C LYS A 82 -8.60 -6.07 3.67
N LEU A 83 -9.92 -6.05 3.48
CA LEU A 83 -10.67 -4.82 3.24
C LEU A 83 -10.62 -3.88 4.45
N VAL A 84 -10.86 -4.38 5.66
CA VAL A 84 -10.79 -3.59 6.90
C VAL A 84 -9.41 -2.95 7.04
N ARG A 85 -8.32 -3.70 6.82
CA ARG A 85 -6.95 -3.15 6.87
C ARG A 85 -6.73 -2.00 5.88
N LYS A 86 -7.27 -2.10 4.66
CA LYS A 86 -7.18 -1.01 3.66
C LYS A 86 -8.00 0.22 4.10
N VAL A 87 -9.16 0.02 4.70
CA VAL A 87 -10.02 1.11 5.17
C VAL A 87 -9.40 1.84 6.37
N THR A 88 -8.72 1.12 7.26
CA THR A 88 -8.09 1.67 8.46
C THR A 88 -6.62 2.05 8.29
N GLN A 89 -6.06 1.89 7.08
CA GLN A 89 -4.67 2.25 6.80
C GLN A 89 -4.44 3.75 7.07
N GLY A 90 -3.49 4.06 7.94
CA GLY A 90 -3.19 5.44 8.37
C GLY A 90 -4.09 5.97 9.50
N GLN A 91 -5.11 5.21 9.94
CA GLN A 91 -5.74 5.46 11.23
C GLN A 91 -4.85 4.81 12.29
N SER A 92 -4.00 5.61 12.94
CA SER A 92 -3.42 5.21 14.23
C SER A 92 -4.58 4.76 15.12
N LYS A 93 -4.42 3.66 15.85
CA LYS A 93 -5.36 3.27 16.91
C LYS A 93 -5.56 4.52 17.77
N ALA A 94 -6.65 5.24 17.57
CA ALA A 94 -7.19 6.05 18.64
C ALA A 94 -7.47 5.02 19.72
N GLU A 95 -6.76 5.15 20.85
CA GLU A 95 -7.14 4.48 22.08
C GLU A 95 -8.66 4.57 22.19
N GLY A 96 -9.30 3.41 22.16
CA GLY A 96 -10.74 3.32 22.30
C GLY A 96 -11.09 3.88 23.66
N THR A 97 -11.45 5.17 23.70
CA THR A 97 -12.25 5.68 24.78
C THR A 97 -13.62 5.03 24.57
N SER A 98 -13.82 3.93 25.29
CA SER A 98 -15.12 3.39 25.60
C SER A 98 -15.95 4.51 26.21
N VAL A 99 -16.93 5.04 25.47
CA VAL A 99 -18.07 5.76 26.05
C VAL A 99 -19.31 5.39 25.25
N GLY A 100 -20.28 4.77 25.93
CA GLY A 100 -21.62 4.49 25.42
C GLY A 100 -22.10 3.12 25.83
#